data_AF-A0A1F8PRL4-F1
#
_entry.id   AF-A0A1F8PRL4-F1
#
_cell.length_a   1.000
_cell.length_b   1.000
_cell.length_c   1.000
_cell.angle_alpha   90.00
_cell.angle_beta   90.00
_cell.angle_gamma   90.00
#
_symmetry.space_group_name_H-M   'P 1'
#
loop_
_entity.id
_entity.type
_entity.pdbx_description
1 polymer ?
#
loop_
_entity_poly.entity_id
_entity_poly.type
_entity_poly.pdbx_seq_one_letter_code
_entity_poly.pdbx_strand_id
1 'polypeptide(L)'
;MTPPPVTERDLKLDILKGFGCLMMVVAHSSLSLHGYGPYAFYAGLAPALFFAVSGVTASIQASRYQPRGVLLSYLFLFLVGFSFNRITDAGFLEEINFDLLQMIAIGAAVVYLLEYHQRITAWVYFFSAIAVFAIKFLFLALLQDRIIYGISGIVLPPGIFPVFPWLFLFFLGMFAYRIRNFWNSLLGGFGMGLFFLLPRLGYELDLENKWNMSIGYFILAFSVVLLFFFVVRLVAVFQQRKGMGLLLLLGTNSLLFLYVHFPIILYLKEHNVQRKTMLINQNPYLFWLLVLGLTLAIMFILIRMARIKYLSVPFQYLPSWITLTALVFIAGLSFKNETAVYWIEIGLGLIFALYYPLLIRLLKQPLRMDAVEPREKKLS
;
A
#
# COMPACT_ATOMS: atom_id res chain seq x y z
N MET A 1 20.06 -2.13 -24.55
CA MET A 1 18.59 -2.08 -24.39
C MET A 1 18.17 -0.63 -24.27
N THR A 2 17.56 -0.10 -25.33
CA THR A 2 16.89 1.20 -25.34
C THR A 2 15.78 1.19 -24.28
N PRO A 3 15.57 2.30 -23.53
CA PRO A 3 14.41 2.40 -22.65
C PRO A 3 13.15 2.19 -23.51
N PRO A 4 12.17 1.40 -23.04
CA PRO A 4 10.93 1.24 -23.78
C PRO A 4 10.27 2.62 -24.00
N PRO A 5 9.53 2.80 -25.10
CA PRO A 5 8.74 4.01 -25.33
C PRO A 5 7.84 4.28 -24.13
N VAL A 6 7.31 5.50 -23.99
CA VAL A 6 6.38 5.89 -22.91
C VAL A 6 5.17 4.94 -22.91
N THR A 7 5.30 3.81 -22.21
CA THR A 7 4.35 2.71 -22.26
C THR A 7 3.14 3.06 -21.42
N GLU A 8 1.98 2.68 -21.97
CA GLU A 8 0.70 2.58 -21.29
C GLU A 8 0.85 2.09 -19.84
N ARG A 9 -0.01 2.61 -18.97
CA ARG A 9 -0.20 2.18 -17.60
C ARG A 9 -0.27 0.64 -17.51
N ASP A 10 0.55 0.03 -16.65
CA ASP A 10 0.56 -1.41 -16.47
C ASP A 10 -0.68 -1.88 -15.69
N LEU A 11 -1.62 -2.47 -16.43
CA LEU A 11 -2.90 -2.96 -15.91
C LEU A 11 -2.73 -4.02 -14.82
N LYS A 12 -1.65 -4.80 -14.85
CA LYS A 12 -1.41 -5.89 -13.89
C LYS A 12 -1.21 -5.34 -12.49
N LEU A 13 -0.53 -4.20 -12.39
CA LEU A 13 -0.28 -3.51 -11.12
C LEU A 13 -1.58 -2.94 -10.53
N ASP A 14 -2.45 -2.40 -11.37
CA ASP A 14 -3.77 -1.93 -10.92
C ASP A 14 -4.64 -3.11 -10.49
N ILE A 15 -4.63 -4.24 -11.21
CA ILE A 15 -5.36 -5.45 -10.81
C ILE A 15 -4.89 -5.97 -9.45
N LEU A 16 -3.58 -6.03 -9.21
CA LEU A 16 -3.02 -6.42 -7.92
C LEU A 16 -3.48 -5.49 -6.77
N LYS A 17 -3.48 -4.18 -7.00
CA LYS A 17 -4.05 -3.22 -6.03
C LYS A 17 -5.56 -3.42 -5.84
N GLY A 18 -6.29 -3.72 -6.92
CA GLY A 18 -7.72 -4.02 -6.87
C GLY A 18 -8.03 -5.23 -5.99
N PHE A 19 -7.24 -6.30 -6.10
CA PHE A 19 -7.30 -7.43 -5.17
C PHE A 19 -6.99 -7.01 -3.73
N GLY A 20 -5.95 -6.17 -3.53
CA GLY A 20 -5.66 -5.57 -2.24
C GLY A 20 -6.86 -4.82 -1.64
N CYS A 21 -7.57 -4.01 -2.43
CA CYS A 21 -8.78 -3.31 -2.00
C CYS A 21 -9.89 -4.27 -1.58
N LEU A 22 -10.15 -5.34 -2.35
CA LEU A 22 -11.15 -6.35 -1.98
C LEU A 22 -10.78 -7.06 -0.67
N MET A 23 -9.51 -7.42 -0.50
CA MET A 23 -9.00 -8.00 0.74
C MET A 23 -9.16 -7.05 1.92
N MET A 24 -8.91 -5.74 1.76
CA MET A 24 -9.10 -4.76 2.83
C MET A 24 -10.53 -4.72 3.37
N VAL A 25 -11.56 -4.85 2.51
CA VAL A 25 -12.96 -4.91 2.96
C VAL A 25 -13.16 -6.05 3.96
N VAL A 26 -12.63 -7.23 3.62
CA VAL A 26 -12.73 -8.42 4.47
C VAL A 26 -11.91 -8.24 5.74
N ALA A 27 -10.67 -7.76 5.63
CA ALA A 27 -9.74 -7.58 6.75
C ALA A 27 -10.29 -6.63 7.83
N HIS A 28 -10.80 -5.46 7.44
CA HIS A 28 -11.26 -4.44 8.39
C HIS A 28 -12.66 -4.69 8.94
N SER A 29 -13.46 -5.54 8.28
CA SER A 29 -14.75 -5.96 8.84
C SER A 29 -14.59 -6.73 10.16
N SER A 30 -13.49 -7.51 10.27
CA SER A 30 -13.13 -8.34 11.43
C SER A 30 -14.34 -9.10 12.03
N LEU A 31 -15.20 -9.65 11.17
CA LEU A 31 -16.40 -10.37 11.59
C LEU A 31 -15.99 -11.71 12.22
N SER A 32 -15.98 -11.76 13.56
CA SER A 32 -15.76 -12.99 14.31
C SER A 32 -17.01 -13.89 14.39
N LEU A 33 -18.00 -13.65 13.54
CA LEU A 33 -19.26 -14.39 13.51
C LEU A 33 -19.08 -15.71 12.75
N HIS A 34 -19.68 -16.79 13.23
CA HIS A 34 -19.89 -18.06 12.50
C HIS A 34 -18.65 -18.63 11.79
N GLY A 35 -17.46 -18.52 12.40
CA GLY A 35 -16.22 -19.07 11.83
C GLY A 35 -15.60 -18.25 10.69
N TYR A 36 -16.00 -16.99 10.50
CA TYR A 36 -15.45 -16.12 9.45
C TYR A 36 -14.11 -15.44 9.81
N GLY A 37 -13.63 -15.62 11.05
CA GLY A 37 -12.36 -15.07 11.53
C GLY A 37 -11.14 -15.37 10.64
N PRO A 38 -10.93 -16.61 10.15
CA PRO A 38 -9.80 -16.94 9.28
C PRO A 38 -9.74 -16.13 7.99
N TYR A 39 -10.88 -15.77 7.40
CA TYR A 39 -10.90 -14.95 6.18
C TYR A 39 -10.37 -13.54 6.44
N ALA A 40 -10.70 -12.94 7.58
CA ALA A 40 -10.18 -11.64 7.98
C ALA A 40 -8.66 -11.67 8.18
N PHE A 41 -8.11 -12.78 8.69
CA PHE A 41 -6.68 -12.99 8.82
C PHE A 41 -5.97 -13.01 7.45
N TYR A 42 -6.40 -13.89 6.54
CA TYR A 42 -5.78 -13.97 5.20
C TYR A 42 -5.98 -12.69 4.40
N ALA A 43 -7.13 -12.04 4.53
CA ALA A 43 -7.37 -10.75 3.91
C ALA A 43 -6.51 -9.63 4.51
N GLY A 44 -6.06 -9.79 5.76
CA GLY A 44 -5.07 -8.94 6.42
C GLY A 44 -3.69 -8.91 5.73
N LEU A 45 -3.47 -9.72 4.68
CA LEU A 45 -2.30 -9.64 3.80
C LEU A 45 -2.43 -8.56 2.71
N ALA A 46 -3.54 -7.83 2.63
CA ALA A 46 -3.72 -6.75 1.67
C ALA A 46 -2.55 -5.74 1.62
N PRO A 47 -1.96 -5.29 2.75
CA PRO A 47 -0.80 -4.42 2.74
C PRO A 47 0.40 -4.99 1.97
N ALA A 48 0.59 -6.31 1.98
CA ALA A 48 1.68 -6.97 1.26
C ALA A 48 1.60 -6.72 -0.25
N LEU A 49 0.39 -6.76 -0.82
CA LEU A 49 0.17 -6.43 -2.23
C LEU A 49 0.39 -4.93 -2.50
N PHE A 50 -0.10 -4.05 -1.63
CA PHE A 50 0.10 -2.60 -1.78
C PHE A 50 1.56 -2.19 -1.73
N PHE A 51 2.33 -2.73 -0.78
CA PHE A 51 3.76 -2.45 -0.65
C PHE A 51 4.54 -2.98 -1.85
N ALA A 52 4.27 -4.24 -2.27
CA ALA A 52 4.90 -4.82 -3.44
C ALA A 52 4.66 -4.02 -4.72
N VAL A 53 3.40 -3.66 -5.01
CA VAL A 53 3.07 -2.86 -6.20
C VAL A 53 3.63 -1.43 -6.10
N SER A 54 3.68 -0.85 -4.91
CA SER A 54 4.24 0.50 -4.71
C SER A 54 5.73 0.54 -5.03
N GLY A 55 6.50 -0.50 -4.64
CA GLY A 55 7.90 -0.65 -5.05
C GLY A 55 8.06 -0.67 -6.57
N VAL A 56 7.28 -1.50 -7.27
CA VAL A 56 7.30 -1.58 -8.74
C VAL A 56 6.96 -0.23 -9.38
N THR A 57 5.92 0.42 -8.87
CA THR A 57 5.48 1.73 -9.37
C THR A 57 6.58 2.78 -9.19
N ALA A 58 7.31 2.75 -8.07
CA ALA A 58 8.42 3.65 -7.79
C ALA A 58 9.59 3.46 -8.75
N SER A 59 9.95 2.21 -9.06
CA SER A 59 10.97 1.91 -10.07
C SER A 59 10.60 2.42 -11.46
N ILE A 60 9.34 2.26 -11.87
CA ILE A 60 8.87 2.82 -13.15
C ILE A 60 9.01 4.35 -13.13
N GLN A 61 8.72 5.00 -12.00
CA GLN A 61 8.88 6.45 -11.86
C GLN A 61 10.35 6.90 -11.90
N ALA A 62 11.27 6.12 -11.33
CA ALA A 62 12.72 6.40 -11.37
C ALA A 62 13.26 6.51 -12.80
N SER A 63 12.72 5.70 -13.71
CA SER A 63 13.10 5.76 -15.13
C SER A 63 12.47 6.92 -15.92
N ARG A 64 11.50 7.66 -15.35
CA ARG A 64 10.65 8.62 -16.09
C ARG A 64 10.70 10.05 -15.58
N TYR A 65 10.92 10.25 -14.29
CA TYR A 65 10.74 11.53 -13.62
C TYR A 65 11.94 11.92 -12.78
N GLN A 66 12.16 13.24 -12.64
CA GLN A 66 13.22 13.80 -11.80
C GLN A 66 13.00 13.55 -10.30
N PRO A 67 14.08 13.38 -9.49
CA PRO A 67 13.98 13.04 -8.07
C PRO A 67 13.16 14.02 -7.26
N ARG A 68 13.41 15.32 -7.42
CA ARG A 68 12.75 16.37 -6.64
C ARG A 68 11.23 16.24 -6.67
N GLY A 69 10.64 16.09 -7.87
CA GLY A 69 9.19 16.01 -8.03
C GLY A 69 8.59 14.73 -7.44
N VAL A 70 9.29 13.61 -7.61
CA VAL A 70 8.83 12.31 -7.10
C VAL A 70 8.93 12.24 -5.58
N LEU A 71 10.06 12.65 -5.01
CA LEU A 71 10.27 12.66 -3.56
C LEU A 71 9.34 13.63 -2.86
N LEU A 72 9.07 14.82 -3.43
CA LEU A 72 8.06 15.73 -2.90
C LEU A 72 6.66 15.10 -2.93
N SER A 73 6.31 14.37 -4.00
CA SER A 73 5.02 13.66 -4.08
C SER A 73 4.88 12.59 -2.99
N TYR A 74 5.97 11.86 -2.68
CA TYR A 74 5.99 10.91 -1.58
C TYR A 74 5.99 11.58 -0.21
N LEU A 75 6.63 12.75 -0.06
CA LEU A 75 6.56 13.54 1.16
C LEU A 75 5.13 13.99 1.45
N PHE A 76 4.40 14.50 0.46
CA PHE A 76 2.98 14.84 0.64
C PHE A 76 2.13 13.60 1.01
N LEU A 77 2.40 12.46 0.38
CA LEU A 77 1.72 11.20 0.73
C LEU A 77 2.06 10.73 2.16
N PHE A 78 3.30 10.92 2.59
CA PHE A 78 3.74 10.62 3.95
C PHE A 78 3.03 11.52 4.97
N LEU A 79 2.99 12.83 4.71
CA LEU A 79 2.40 13.80 5.64
C LEU A 79 0.88 13.65 5.73
N VAL A 80 0.17 13.40 4.62
CA VAL A 80 -1.27 13.11 4.70
C VAL A 80 -1.55 11.77 5.39
N GLY A 81 -0.57 10.85 5.44
CA GLY A 81 -0.68 9.61 6.20
C GLY A 81 -1.05 9.83 7.67
N PHE A 82 -0.65 10.95 8.26
CA PHE A 82 -1.04 11.30 9.64
C PHE A 82 -2.54 11.55 9.81
N SER A 83 -3.26 11.95 8.75
CA SER A 83 -4.72 12.00 8.81
C SER A 83 -5.31 10.61 9.00
N PHE A 84 -4.69 9.59 8.40
CA PHE A 84 -5.12 8.21 8.57
C PHE A 84 -4.77 7.65 9.96
N ASN A 85 -3.59 7.96 10.50
CA ASN A 85 -3.21 7.57 11.86
C ASN A 85 -4.25 8.03 12.90
N ARG A 86 -4.78 9.26 12.76
CA ARG A 86 -5.82 9.79 13.65
C ARG A 86 -7.15 9.05 13.58
N ILE A 87 -7.49 8.51 12.42
CA ILE A 87 -8.70 7.73 12.23
C ILE A 87 -8.58 6.40 12.99
N THR A 88 -7.36 5.88 13.12
CA THR A 88 -7.08 4.61 13.80
C THR A 88 -6.71 4.75 15.28
N ASP A 89 -6.15 5.89 15.69
CA ASP A 89 -5.70 6.16 17.06
C ASP A 89 -5.74 7.67 17.38
N ALA A 90 -6.51 8.05 18.40
CA ALA A 90 -6.64 9.44 18.84
C ALA A 90 -5.34 10.00 19.47
N GLY A 91 -4.48 9.14 20.02
CA GLY A 91 -3.23 9.49 20.71
C GLY A 91 -1.98 9.50 19.82
N PHE A 92 -2.10 9.41 18.49
CA PHE A 92 -0.97 9.18 17.56
C PHE A 92 0.21 10.19 17.61
N LEU A 93 0.07 11.36 18.26
CA LEU A 93 1.18 12.30 18.47
C LEU A 93 2.01 11.96 19.73
N GLU A 94 1.44 11.18 20.65
CA GLU A 94 2.12 10.72 21.85
C GLU A 94 3.09 9.57 21.51
N GLU A 95 2.65 8.66 20.63
CA GLU A 95 3.48 7.58 20.08
C GLU A 95 3.42 7.57 18.55
N ILE A 96 4.46 8.09 17.91
CA ILE A 96 4.53 8.15 16.45
C ILE A 96 4.74 6.74 15.89
N ASN A 97 3.67 6.17 15.35
CA ASN A 97 3.69 4.91 14.59
C ASN A 97 3.50 5.18 13.10
N PHE A 98 4.22 4.43 12.26
CA PHE A 98 3.98 4.46 10.81
C PHE A 98 2.80 3.55 10.45
N ASP A 99 1.80 4.15 9.82
CA ASP A 99 0.70 3.42 9.19
C ASP A 99 1.01 3.19 7.68
N LEU A 100 0.04 2.61 6.97
CA LEU A 100 0.12 2.15 5.60
C LEU A 100 0.66 3.21 4.64
N LEU A 101 0.20 4.46 4.75
CA LEU A 101 0.57 5.54 3.81
C LEU A 101 2.00 6.01 4.01
N GLN A 102 2.45 6.16 5.26
CA GLN A 102 3.83 6.51 5.61
C GLN A 102 4.78 5.42 5.14
N MET A 103 4.43 4.15 5.39
CA MET A 103 5.24 3.02 4.95
C MET A 103 5.31 2.93 3.42
N ILE A 104 4.20 3.16 2.70
CA ILE A 104 4.19 3.27 1.23
C ILE A 104 5.12 4.38 0.75
N ALA A 105 5.04 5.57 1.35
CA ALA A 105 5.85 6.71 0.96
C ALA A 105 7.35 6.43 1.15
N ILE A 106 7.75 5.89 2.31
CA ILE A 106 9.15 5.57 2.61
C ILE A 106 9.65 4.43 1.72
N GLY A 107 8.94 3.30 1.66
CA GLY A 107 9.37 2.16 0.86
C GLY A 107 9.46 2.50 -0.62
N ALA A 108 8.51 3.29 -1.15
CA ALA A 108 8.56 3.79 -2.52
C ALA A 108 9.72 4.76 -2.75
N ALA A 109 10.00 5.68 -1.81
CA ALA A 109 11.14 6.59 -1.90
C ALA A 109 12.48 5.82 -1.89
N VAL A 110 12.63 4.80 -1.05
CA VAL A 110 13.82 3.94 -1.00
C VAL A 110 14.02 3.23 -2.34
N VAL A 111 12.99 2.55 -2.86
CA VAL A 111 13.10 1.86 -4.16
C VAL A 111 13.37 2.85 -5.29
N TYR A 112 12.71 4.02 -5.29
CA TYR A 112 12.94 5.07 -6.27
C TYR A 112 14.40 5.52 -6.27
N LEU A 113 14.96 5.86 -5.11
CA LEU A 113 16.34 6.34 -4.99
C LEU A 113 17.34 5.26 -5.43
N LEU A 114 17.14 4.02 -5.03
CA LEU A 114 17.98 2.90 -5.45
C LEU A 114 17.99 2.76 -6.98
N GLU A 115 16.81 2.77 -7.61
CA GLU A 115 16.66 2.63 -9.06
C GLU A 115 17.13 3.83 -9.86
N TYR A 116 17.01 5.03 -9.28
CA TYR A 116 17.47 6.26 -9.93
C TYR A 116 18.99 6.30 -10.03
N HIS A 117 19.69 5.83 -8.99
CA HIS A 117 21.15 5.86 -8.95
C HIS A 117 21.79 4.62 -9.58
N GLN A 118 21.16 3.45 -9.46
CA GLN A 118 21.74 2.17 -9.89
C GLN A 118 20.69 1.27 -10.53
N ARG A 119 21.08 0.55 -11.58
CA ARG A 119 20.25 -0.50 -12.18
C ARG A 119 20.43 -1.80 -11.40
N ILE A 120 19.52 -2.05 -10.46
CA ILE A 120 19.59 -3.22 -9.58
C ILE A 120 19.00 -4.45 -10.27
N THR A 121 19.69 -5.58 -10.21
CA THR A 121 19.19 -6.85 -10.79
C THR A 121 18.08 -7.44 -9.92
N ALA A 122 17.22 -8.29 -10.52
CA ALA A 122 16.12 -8.91 -9.79
C ALA A 122 16.61 -9.70 -8.56
N TRP A 123 17.71 -10.45 -8.69
CA TRP A 123 18.25 -11.25 -7.58
C TRP A 123 18.79 -10.40 -6.42
N VAL A 124 19.37 -9.23 -6.70
CA VAL A 124 19.77 -8.32 -5.62
C VAL A 124 18.53 -7.88 -4.83
N TYR A 125 17.41 -7.59 -5.48
CA TYR A 125 16.15 -7.31 -4.77
C TYR A 125 15.66 -8.49 -3.92
N PHE A 126 15.79 -9.71 -4.43
CA PHE A 126 15.43 -10.92 -3.67
C PHE A 126 16.26 -11.03 -2.39
N PHE A 127 17.58 -10.94 -2.49
CA PHE A 127 18.46 -11.00 -1.32
C PHE A 127 18.26 -9.81 -0.38
N SER A 128 18.02 -8.60 -0.90
CA SER A 128 17.67 -7.43 -0.08
C SER A 128 16.36 -7.61 0.68
N ALA A 129 15.34 -8.25 0.09
CA ALA A 129 14.10 -8.56 0.79
C ALA A 129 14.37 -9.49 1.99
N ILE A 130 15.14 -10.57 1.79
CA ILE A 130 15.52 -11.48 2.86
C ILE A 130 16.36 -10.75 3.93
N ALA A 131 17.33 -9.96 3.50
CA ALA A 131 18.21 -9.21 4.41
C ALA A 131 17.43 -8.21 5.27
N VAL A 132 16.50 -7.44 4.70
CA VAL A 132 15.65 -6.50 5.44
C VAL A 132 14.82 -7.19 6.50
N PHE A 133 14.26 -8.37 6.18
CA PHE A 133 13.57 -9.17 7.18
C PHE A 133 14.53 -9.67 8.26
N ALA A 134 15.69 -10.21 7.88
CA ALA A 134 16.68 -10.76 8.79
C ALA A 134 17.30 -9.71 9.73
N ILE A 135 17.44 -8.46 9.29
CA ILE A 135 17.94 -7.33 10.06
C ILE A 135 17.15 -7.14 11.36
N LYS A 136 15.85 -7.46 11.37
CA LYS A 136 15.04 -7.45 12.60
C LYS A 136 15.66 -8.32 13.70
N PHE A 137 16.11 -9.53 13.38
CA PHE A 137 16.72 -10.43 14.37
C PHE A 137 18.07 -9.91 14.85
N LEU A 138 18.85 -9.27 13.98
CA LEU A 138 20.09 -8.61 14.37
C LEU A 138 19.80 -7.49 15.37
N PHE A 139 18.80 -6.65 15.12
CA PHE A 139 18.42 -5.59 16.06
C PHE A 139 17.89 -6.14 17.38
N LEU A 140 17.06 -7.19 17.35
CA LEU A 140 16.60 -7.86 18.59
C LEU A 140 17.79 -8.39 19.40
N ALA A 141 18.76 -9.03 18.76
CA ALA A 141 19.95 -9.54 19.43
C ALA A 141 20.86 -8.44 19.99
N LEU A 142 21.02 -7.33 19.26
CA LEU A 142 21.88 -6.20 19.67
C LEU A 142 21.25 -5.30 20.74
N LEU A 143 19.93 -5.10 20.68
CA LEU A 143 19.23 -4.16 21.54
C LEU A 143 18.64 -4.79 22.80
N GLN A 144 18.52 -6.14 22.88
CA GLN A 144 18.05 -6.87 24.06
C GLN A 144 16.82 -6.23 24.72
N ASP A 145 15.78 -5.95 23.92
CA ASP A 145 14.52 -5.32 24.34
C ASP A 145 14.63 -3.92 24.95
N ARG A 146 15.76 -3.22 24.79
CA ARG A 146 15.86 -1.80 25.15
C ARG A 146 14.96 -0.97 24.24
N ILE A 147 13.90 -0.43 24.83
CA ILE A 147 13.01 0.52 24.17
C ILE A 147 13.80 1.81 23.93
N ILE A 148 14.10 2.09 22.67
CA ILE A 148 14.60 3.40 22.27
C ILE A 148 13.38 4.29 21.99
N TYR A 149 12.99 5.06 23.00
CA TYR A 149 11.89 6.01 22.92
C TYR A 149 12.02 6.89 21.66
N GLY A 150 10.95 6.94 20.87
CA GLY A 150 10.87 7.70 19.61
C GLY A 150 11.39 6.99 18.35
N ILE A 151 12.03 5.81 18.47
CA ILE A 151 12.47 4.99 17.32
C ILE A 151 11.69 3.67 17.25
N SER A 152 11.31 3.12 18.40
CA SER A 152 10.35 2.01 18.51
C SER A 152 9.00 2.44 17.92
N GLY A 153 8.40 1.60 17.07
CA GLY A 153 7.15 1.93 16.35
C GLY A 153 7.37 2.43 14.92
N ILE A 154 8.52 3.07 14.67
CA ILE A 154 8.91 3.63 13.37
C ILE A 154 9.85 2.69 12.62
N VAL A 155 10.96 2.33 13.25
CA VAL A 155 12.05 1.58 12.59
C VAL A 155 11.95 0.09 12.88
N LEU A 156 11.60 -0.26 14.12
CA LEU A 156 11.52 -1.64 14.61
C LEU A 156 10.23 -1.89 15.39
N PRO A 157 9.77 -3.16 15.46
CA PRO A 157 8.66 -3.54 16.34
C PRO A 157 8.99 -3.28 17.83
N PRO A 158 7.96 -3.08 18.68
CA PRO A 158 6.53 -3.09 18.37
C PRO A 158 6.10 -1.80 17.65
N GLY A 159 5.21 -1.93 16.66
CA GLY A 159 4.67 -0.84 15.82
C GLY A 159 3.67 -1.38 14.80
N ILE A 160 2.92 -0.50 14.13
CA ILE A 160 1.94 -0.91 13.10
C ILE A 160 2.69 -1.40 11.84
N PHE A 161 3.38 -0.51 11.11
CA PHE A 161 4.22 -0.88 9.97
C PHE A 161 5.65 -0.33 10.13
N PRO A 162 6.45 -0.85 11.09
CA PRO A 162 7.84 -0.42 11.23
C PRO A 162 8.65 -0.72 9.96
N VAL A 163 9.59 0.17 9.61
CA VAL A 163 10.37 0.07 8.37
C VAL A 163 11.04 -1.31 8.25
N PHE A 164 11.68 -1.77 9.33
CA PHE A 164 12.16 -3.14 9.42
C PHE A 164 11.17 -3.94 10.28
N PRO A 165 10.56 -5.02 9.75
CA PRO A 165 10.94 -5.70 8.51
C PRO A 165 10.09 -5.34 7.28
N TRP A 166 9.04 -4.52 7.37
CA TRP A 166 8.02 -4.36 6.32
C TRP A 166 8.55 -3.88 4.96
N LEU A 167 9.71 -3.21 4.93
CA LEU A 167 10.38 -2.78 3.71
C LEU A 167 10.68 -3.95 2.74
N PHE A 168 10.74 -5.20 3.24
CA PHE A 168 11.01 -6.38 2.41
C PHE A 168 10.01 -6.54 1.27
N LEU A 169 8.75 -6.15 1.47
CA LEU A 169 7.67 -6.30 0.50
C LEU A 169 7.90 -5.45 -0.75
N PHE A 170 8.49 -4.28 -0.59
CA PHE A 170 8.81 -3.39 -1.71
C PHE A 170 9.89 -4.01 -2.60
N PHE A 171 10.93 -4.58 -1.99
CA PHE A 171 11.98 -5.31 -2.70
C PHE A 171 11.46 -6.63 -3.31
N LEU A 172 10.62 -7.35 -2.59
CA LEU A 172 9.99 -8.56 -3.11
C LEU A 172 9.11 -8.26 -4.33
N GLY A 173 8.34 -7.17 -4.31
CA GLY A 173 7.57 -6.72 -5.47
C GLY A 173 8.45 -6.42 -6.69
N MET A 174 9.58 -5.75 -6.48
CA MET A 174 10.58 -5.49 -7.53
C MET A 174 11.14 -6.77 -8.14
N PHE A 175 11.53 -7.74 -7.30
CA PHE A 175 11.95 -9.06 -7.75
C PHE A 175 10.85 -9.76 -8.55
N ALA A 176 9.64 -9.87 -7.97
CA ALA A 176 8.51 -10.58 -8.54
C ALA A 176 8.09 -10.03 -9.91
N TYR A 177 8.22 -8.72 -10.10
CA TYR A 177 7.92 -8.04 -11.36
C TYR A 177 8.95 -8.34 -12.47
N ARG A 178 10.24 -8.27 -12.14
CA ARG A 178 11.34 -8.39 -13.11
C ARG A 178 11.72 -9.81 -13.46
N ILE A 179 11.55 -10.75 -12.52
CA ILE A 179 11.98 -12.13 -12.70
C ILE A 179 11.01 -12.89 -13.63
N ARG A 180 11.51 -13.94 -14.29
CA ARG A 180 10.68 -14.84 -15.10
C ARG A 180 9.58 -15.47 -14.26
N ASN A 181 8.41 -15.67 -14.84
CA ASN A 181 7.22 -16.16 -14.11
C ASN A 181 7.45 -17.52 -13.42
N PHE A 182 8.28 -18.38 -14.02
CA PHE A 182 8.71 -19.65 -13.43
C PHE A 182 9.30 -19.49 -12.02
N TRP A 183 10.13 -18.46 -11.78
CA TRP A 183 10.75 -18.25 -10.47
C TRP A 183 9.73 -17.78 -9.43
N ASN A 184 8.71 -17.01 -9.82
CA ASN A 184 7.62 -16.67 -8.91
C ASN A 184 6.84 -17.90 -8.48
N SER A 185 6.49 -18.80 -9.42
CA SER A 185 5.80 -20.05 -9.06
C SER A 185 6.67 -20.96 -8.21
N LEU A 186 7.95 -21.11 -8.55
CA LEU A 186 8.85 -22.00 -7.83
C LEU A 186 9.09 -21.51 -6.40
N LEU A 187 9.49 -20.25 -6.22
CA LEU A 187 9.79 -19.71 -4.89
C LEU A 187 8.52 -19.47 -4.07
N GLY A 188 7.42 -19.04 -4.70
CA GLY A 188 6.13 -18.92 -4.03
C GLY A 188 5.58 -20.28 -3.58
N GLY A 189 5.70 -21.31 -4.43
CA GLY A 189 5.34 -22.68 -4.09
C GLY A 189 6.24 -23.27 -3.01
N PHE A 190 7.55 -23.02 -3.06
CA PHE A 190 8.50 -23.42 -2.02
C PHE A 190 8.18 -22.78 -0.67
N GLY A 191 7.92 -21.47 -0.64
CA GLY A 191 7.49 -20.77 0.58
C GLY A 191 6.19 -21.32 1.14
N MET A 192 5.20 -21.60 0.29
CA MET A 192 3.96 -22.25 0.71
C MET A 192 4.19 -23.67 1.24
N GLY A 193 5.11 -24.43 0.63
CA GLY A 193 5.56 -25.72 1.13
C GLY A 193 6.17 -25.62 2.53
N LEU A 194 7.08 -24.66 2.76
CA LEU A 194 7.66 -24.41 4.08
C LEU A 194 6.60 -24.01 5.11
N PHE A 195 5.64 -23.16 4.73
CA PHE A 195 4.53 -22.76 5.60
C PHE A 195 3.75 -23.97 6.15
N PHE A 196 3.51 -24.99 5.32
CA PHE A 196 2.80 -26.21 5.75
C PHE A 196 3.73 -27.27 6.39
N LEU A 197 5.02 -27.25 6.09
CA LEU A 197 5.98 -28.24 6.57
C LEU A 197 6.50 -27.91 7.97
N LEU A 198 6.87 -26.64 8.23
CA LEU A 198 7.51 -26.23 9.48
C LEU A 198 6.68 -26.55 10.74
N PRO A 199 5.35 -26.32 10.78
CA PRO A 199 4.53 -26.71 11.94
C PRO A 199 4.54 -28.22 12.19
N ARG A 200 4.59 -29.04 11.12
CA ARG A 200 4.67 -30.51 11.26
C ARG A 200 6.01 -30.99 11.80
N LEU A 201 7.05 -30.17 11.66
CA LEU A 201 8.37 -30.39 12.23
C LEU A 201 8.50 -29.82 13.66
N GLY A 202 7.42 -29.28 14.24
CA GLY A 202 7.41 -28.74 15.60
C GLY A 202 7.83 -27.28 15.71
N TYR A 203 7.97 -26.54 14.60
CA TYR A 203 8.26 -25.11 14.64
C TYR A 203 6.97 -24.29 14.80
N GLU A 204 6.92 -23.44 15.83
CA GLU A 204 5.84 -22.47 16.01
C GLU A 204 6.01 -21.29 15.05
N LEU A 205 5.00 -21.06 14.21
CA LEU A 205 5.04 -20.02 13.17
C LEU A 205 4.57 -18.63 13.64
N ASP A 206 3.91 -18.55 14.80
CA ASP A 206 3.35 -17.33 15.39
C ASP A 206 2.58 -16.46 14.38
N LEU A 207 1.59 -17.05 13.70
CA LEU A 207 0.92 -16.41 12.55
C LEU A 207 0.14 -15.15 12.90
N GLU A 208 -0.40 -15.08 14.11
CA GLU A 208 -1.26 -13.97 14.55
C GLU A 208 -0.45 -12.70 14.85
N ASN A 209 0.85 -12.83 15.10
CA ASN A 209 1.75 -11.71 15.38
C ASN A 209 2.25 -11.01 14.10
N LYS A 210 1.29 -10.55 13.28
CA LYS A 210 1.58 -9.88 12.00
C LYS A 210 2.35 -8.57 12.16
N TRP A 211 2.12 -7.84 13.26
CA TRP A 211 2.73 -6.53 13.52
C TRP A 211 4.22 -6.66 13.80
N ASN A 212 4.61 -7.75 14.46
CA ASN A 212 6.01 -8.13 14.60
C ASN A 212 6.58 -8.77 13.32
N MET A 213 5.75 -9.09 12.32
CA MET A 213 6.13 -9.90 11.15
C MET A 213 6.88 -11.16 11.60
N SER A 214 6.16 -12.09 12.23
CA SER A 214 6.70 -13.39 12.59
C SER A 214 7.26 -14.14 11.37
N ILE A 215 8.04 -15.19 11.61
CA ILE A 215 8.57 -16.04 10.53
C ILE A 215 7.42 -16.62 9.70
N GLY A 216 6.35 -17.08 10.35
CA GLY A 216 5.18 -17.60 9.65
C GLY A 216 4.49 -16.56 8.78
N TYR A 217 4.26 -15.35 9.32
CA TYR A 217 3.62 -14.28 8.55
C TYR A 217 4.52 -13.80 7.40
N PHE A 218 5.84 -13.74 7.60
CA PHE A 218 6.82 -13.44 6.54
C PHE A 218 6.76 -14.47 5.40
N ILE A 219 6.82 -15.77 5.71
CA ILE A 219 6.76 -16.84 4.70
C ILE A 219 5.43 -16.76 3.92
N LEU A 220 4.32 -16.53 4.63
CA LEU A 220 3.01 -16.42 4.03
C LEU A 220 2.92 -15.21 3.09
N ALA A 221 3.28 -14.01 3.57
CA ALA A 221 3.28 -12.79 2.78
C ALA A 221 4.22 -12.88 1.58
N PHE A 222 5.40 -13.46 1.76
CA PHE A 222 6.36 -13.74 0.71
C PHE A 222 5.75 -14.62 -0.40
N SER A 223 5.14 -15.73 0.00
CA SER A 223 4.54 -16.69 -0.94
C SER A 223 3.36 -16.08 -1.68
N VAL A 224 2.50 -15.36 -0.96
CA VAL A 224 1.30 -14.72 -1.51
C VAL A 224 1.69 -13.67 -2.55
N VAL A 225 2.64 -12.78 -2.26
CA VAL A 225 3.09 -11.78 -3.25
C VAL A 225 3.60 -12.46 -4.52
N LEU A 226 4.49 -13.45 -4.42
CA LEU A 226 5.02 -14.14 -5.59
C LEU A 226 3.93 -14.84 -6.40
N LEU A 227 3.01 -15.54 -5.73
CA LEU A 227 1.91 -16.26 -6.37
C LEU A 227 0.91 -15.30 -7.02
N PHE A 228 0.61 -14.15 -6.42
CA PHE A 228 -0.24 -13.14 -7.06
C PHE A 228 0.39 -12.58 -8.34
N PHE A 229 1.68 -12.22 -8.32
CA PHE A 229 2.39 -11.82 -9.54
C PHE A 229 2.46 -12.96 -10.57
N PHE A 230 2.55 -14.22 -10.12
CA PHE A 230 2.50 -15.38 -11.01
C PHE A 230 1.16 -15.50 -11.71
N VAL A 231 0.06 -15.49 -10.95
CA VAL A 231 -1.31 -15.64 -11.45
C VAL A 231 -1.69 -14.50 -12.38
N VAL A 232 -1.42 -13.25 -12.02
CA VAL A 232 -1.76 -12.08 -12.86
C VAL A 232 -0.98 -12.09 -14.17
N ARG A 233 0.22 -12.69 -14.22
CA ARG A 233 0.97 -12.87 -15.46
C ARG A 233 0.56 -14.12 -16.24
N LEU A 234 0.07 -15.17 -15.59
CA LEU A 234 -0.34 -16.41 -16.23
C LEU A 234 -1.73 -16.30 -16.89
N VAL A 235 -2.70 -15.72 -16.17
CA VAL A 235 -4.10 -15.73 -16.59
C VAL A 235 -4.36 -14.60 -17.59
N ALA A 236 -4.70 -14.98 -18.83
CA ALA A 236 -4.90 -14.04 -19.93
C ALA A 236 -5.97 -12.97 -19.65
N VAL A 237 -7.02 -13.30 -18.89
CA VAL A 237 -8.08 -12.37 -18.51
C VAL A 237 -7.54 -11.15 -17.75
N PHE A 238 -6.54 -11.33 -16.88
CA PHE A 238 -5.90 -10.23 -16.14
C PHE A 238 -4.96 -9.38 -17.00
N GLN A 239 -4.75 -9.75 -18.26
CA GLN A 239 -3.96 -8.96 -19.20
C GLN A 239 -4.84 -8.06 -20.07
N GLN A 240 -6.16 -8.17 -19.96
CA GLN A 240 -7.13 -7.45 -20.78
C GLN A 240 -7.94 -6.46 -19.92
N ARG A 241 -8.35 -5.33 -20.52
CA ARG A 241 -9.25 -4.38 -19.83
C ARG A 241 -10.69 -4.90 -19.72
N LYS A 242 -11.14 -5.67 -20.72
CA LYS A 242 -12.50 -6.19 -20.79
C LYS A 242 -12.74 -7.18 -19.64
N GLY A 243 -13.83 -6.99 -18.90
CA GLY A 243 -14.18 -7.84 -17.75
C GLY A 243 -13.48 -7.47 -16.43
N MET A 244 -12.41 -6.67 -16.45
CA MET A 244 -11.65 -6.29 -15.25
C MET A 244 -12.02 -4.91 -14.68
N GLY A 245 -13.15 -4.34 -15.12
CA GLY A 245 -13.55 -2.96 -14.80
C GLY A 245 -13.56 -2.65 -13.30
N LEU A 246 -14.07 -3.56 -12.47
CA LEU A 246 -14.11 -3.37 -11.01
C LEU A 246 -12.70 -3.36 -10.39
N LEU A 247 -11.87 -4.36 -10.70
CA LEU A 247 -10.51 -4.45 -10.16
C LEU A 247 -9.65 -3.27 -10.60
N LEU A 248 -9.78 -2.85 -11.86
CA LEU A 248 -9.12 -1.67 -12.39
C LEU A 248 -9.63 -0.41 -11.69
N LEU A 249 -10.95 -0.22 -11.53
CA LEU A 249 -11.50 0.93 -10.82
C LEU A 249 -10.97 1.04 -9.39
N LEU A 250 -10.99 -0.06 -8.65
CA LEU A 250 -10.48 -0.12 -7.27
C LEU A 250 -8.98 0.13 -7.22
N GLY A 251 -8.20 -0.56 -8.06
CA GLY A 251 -6.75 -0.43 -8.07
C GLY A 251 -6.26 0.94 -8.51
N THR A 252 -6.93 1.53 -9.50
CA THR A 252 -6.58 2.86 -10.01
C THR A 252 -6.88 3.98 -9.02
N ASN A 253 -7.87 3.78 -8.15
CA ASN A 253 -8.33 4.71 -7.13
C ASN A 253 -8.09 4.18 -5.71
N SER A 254 -7.05 3.36 -5.50
CA SER A 254 -6.86 2.65 -4.23
C SER A 254 -6.72 3.57 -3.02
N LEU A 255 -6.15 4.76 -3.20
CA LEU A 255 -6.05 5.78 -2.16
C LEU A 255 -7.44 6.37 -1.80
N LEU A 256 -8.29 6.62 -2.79
CA LEU A 256 -9.67 7.06 -2.54
C LEU A 256 -10.46 5.94 -1.87
N PHE A 257 -10.29 4.71 -2.34
CA PHE A 257 -10.88 3.54 -1.72
C PHE A 257 -10.53 3.44 -0.23
N LEU A 258 -9.25 3.63 0.14
CA LEU A 258 -8.79 3.64 1.53
C LEU A 258 -9.63 4.59 2.40
N TYR A 259 -9.74 5.87 1.99
CA TYR A 259 -10.47 6.89 2.75
C TYR A 259 -12.00 6.77 2.68
N VAL A 260 -12.57 6.02 1.74
CA VAL A 260 -14.02 5.79 1.66
C VAL A 260 -14.44 4.54 2.42
N HIS A 261 -13.78 3.40 2.19
CA HIS A 261 -14.26 2.11 2.72
C HIS A 261 -14.13 2.02 4.24
N PHE A 262 -13.06 2.59 4.82
CA PHE A 262 -12.75 2.43 6.23
C PHE A 262 -13.77 3.15 7.13
N PRO A 263 -14.14 4.44 6.87
CA PRO A 263 -15.22 5.09 7.59
C PRO A 263 -16.58 4.39 7.46
N ILE A 264 -16.89 3.81 6.29
CA ILE A 264 -18.13 3.04 6.09
C ILE A 264 -18.15 1.82 7.01
N ILE A 265 -17.05 1.07 7.06
CA ILE A 265 -16.94 -0.09 7.96
C ILE A 265 -17.14 0.33 9.41
N LEU A 266 -16.46 1.39 9.85
CA LEU A 266 -16.57 1.90 11.21
C LEU A 266 -18.01 2.33 11.54
N TYR A 267 -18.62 3.12 10.67
CA TYR A 267 -20.01 3.56 10.82
C TYR A 267 -20.99 2.39 10.93
N LEU A 268 -20.91 1.40 10.03
CA LEU A 268 -21.81 0.25 10.05
C LEU A 268 -21.60 -0.64 11.30
N LYS A 269 -20.34 -0.77 11.75
CA LYS A 269 -20.00 -1.54 12.96
C LYS A 269 -20.51 -0.85 14.22
N GLU A 270 -20.35 0.46 14.33
CA GLU A 270 -20.87 1.28 15.44
C GLU A 270 -22.40 1.12 15.58
N HIS A 271 -23.11 1.12 14.44
CA HIS A 271 -24.56 0.90 14.42
C HIS A 271 -24.97 -0.56 14.61
N ASN A 272 -24.00 -1.48 14.71
CA ASN A 272 -24.18 -2.93 14.88
C ASN A 272 -25.00 -3.59 13.77
N VAL A 273 -24.91 -3.09 12.53
CA VAL A 273 -25.67 -3.61 11.38
C VAL A 273 -25.42 -5.10 11.16
N GLN A 274 -24.17 -5.54 11.33
CA GLN A 274 -23.74 -6.93 11.20
C GLN A 274 -24.41 -7.90 12.18
N ARG A 275 -24.88 -7.41 13.35
CA ARG A 275 -25.56 -8.22 14.37
C ARG A 275 -27.08 -8.05 14.34
N LYS A 276 -27.55 -6.82 14.13
CA LYS A 276 -28.98 -6.45 14.16
C LYS A 276 -29.75 -6.95 12.94
N THR A 277 -29.12 -6.98 11.77
CA THR A 277 -29.78 -7.45 10.55
C THR A 277 -29.68 -8.97 10.47
N MET A 278 -30.79 -9.67 10.71
CA MET A 278 -30.86 -11.14 10.74
C MET A 278 -30.19 -11.80 9.52
N LEU A 279 -30.45 -11.27 8.32
CA LEU A 279 -29.89 -11.78 7.08
C LEU A 279 -28.35 -11.72 7.06
N ILE A 280 -27.77 -10.60 7.53
CA ILE A 280 -26.30 -10.40 7.58
C ILE A 280 -25.68 -11.23 8.70
N ASN A 281 -26.35 -11.35 9.84
CA ASN A 281 -25.87 -12.18 10.94
C ASN A 281 -25.76 -13.65 10.50
N GLN A 282 -26.78 -14.18 9.83
CA GLN A 282 -26.75 -15.55 9.29
C GLN A 282 -25.76 -15.72 8.13
N ASN A 283 -25.52 -14.64 7.36
CA ASN A 283 -24.65 -14.65 6.19
C ASN A 283 -23.64 -13.50 6.23
N PRO A 284 -22.56 -13.59 7.04
CA PRO A 284 -21.61 -12.49 7.25
C PRO A 284 -20.97 -11.91 5.98
N TYR A 285 -20.85 -12.69 4.90
CA TYR A 285 -20.34 -12.20 3.61
C TYR A 285 -21.22 -11.08 3.00
N LEU A 286 -22.51 -11.01 3.35
CA LEU A 286 -23.40 -9.94 2.92
C LEU A 286 -22.98 -8.58 3.48
N PHE A 287 -22.34 -8.56 4.65
CA PHE A 287 -21.73 -7.34 5.18
C PHE A 287 -20.61 -6.84 4.27
N TRP A 288 -19.78 -7.74 3.73
CA TRP A 288 -18.71 -7.36 2.80
C TRP A 288 -19.27 -6.82 1.49
N LEU A 289 -20.32 -7.45 0.95
CA LEU A 289 -21.01 -6.96 -0.24
C LEU A 289 -21.67 -5.59 -0.01
N LEU A 290 -22.27 -5.38 1.16
CA LEU A 290 -22.84 -4.09 1.56
C LEU A 290 -21.76 -3.01 1.62
N VAL A 291 -20.67 -3.26 2.35
CA VAL A 291 -19.54 -2.32 2.45
C VAL A 291 -18.96 -2.00 1.08
N LEU A 292 -18.71 -3.02 0.25
CA LEU A 292 -18.18 -2.83 -1.09
C LEU A 292 -19.15 -2.04 -1.97
N GLY A 293 -20.44 -2.35 -1.93
CA GLY A 293 -21.48 -1.64 -2.68
C GLY A 293 -21.57 -0.16 -2.29
N LEU A 294 -21.61 0.15 -0.99
CA LEU A 294 -21.61 1.51 -0.48
C LEU A 294 -20.33 2.26 -0.85
N THR A 295 -19.18 1.60 -0.72
CA THR A 295 -17.88 2.17 -1.10
C THR A 295 -17.88 2.56 -2.58
N LEU A 296 -18.31 1.66 -3.47
CA LEU A 296 -18.38 1.92 -4.90
C LEU A 296 -19.35 3.06 -5.24
N ALA A 297 -20.52 3.09 -4.60
CA ALA A 297 -21.50 4.15 -4.79
C ALA A 297 -20.93 5.53 -4.41
N ILE A 298 -20.34 5.64 -3.21
CA ILE A 298 -19.74 6.89 -2.72
C ILE A 298 -18.55 7.30 -3.59
N MET A 299 -17.64 6.37 -3.93
CA MET A 299 -16.53 6.66 -4.83
C MET A 299 -17.00 7.20 -6.18
N PHE A 300 -18.05 6.60 -6.76
CA PHE A 300 -18.61 7.06 -8.04
C PHE A 300 -19.15 8.50 -7.95
N ILE A 301 -19.90 8.80 -6.87
CA ILE A 301 -20.40 10.15 -6.60
C ILE A 301 -19.24 11.14 -6.46
N LEU A 302 -18.24 10.82 -5.62
CA LEU A 302 -17.09 11.67 -5.37
C LEU A 302 -16.25 11.92 -6.63
N ILE A 303 -15.98 10.89 -7.43
CA ILE A 303 -15.26 11.01 -8.70
C ILE A 303 -16.05 11.90 -9.67
N ARG A 304 -17.38 11.78 -9.71
CA ARG A 304 -18.23 12.63 -10.55
C ARG A 304 -18.22 14.09 -10.08
N MET A 305 -18.29 14.32 -8.77
CA MET A 305 -18.17 15.65 -8.18
C MET A 305 -16.80 16.28 -8.46
N ALA A 306 -15.72 15.52 -8.38
CA ALA A 306 -14.36 16.00 -8.65
C ALA A 306 -14.14 16.46 -10.10
N ARG A 307 -15.02 16.09 -11.04
CA ARG A 307 -15.00 16.59 -12.43
C ARG A 307 -15.55 18.01 -12.56
N ILE A 308 -16.19 18.56 -11.52
CA ILE A 308 -16.64 19.95 -11.53
C ILE A 308 -15.41 20.85 -11.53
N LYS A 309 -15.21 21.58 -12.64
CA LYS A 309 -13.98 22.34 -12.92
C LYS A 309 -13.57 23.22 -11.74
N TYR A 310 -14.51 23.97 -11.17
CA TYR A 310 -14.25 24.91 -10.07
C TYR A 310 -13.64 24.25 -8.81
N LEU A 311 -14.01 23.01 -8.50
CA LEU A 311 -13.46 22.29 -7.34
C LEU A 311 -12.01 21.86 -7.55
N SER A 312 -11.59 21.65 -8.81
CA SER A 312 -10.23 21.22 -9.14
C SER A 312 -9.22 22.36 -9.28
N VAL A 313 -9.69 23.61 -9.49
CA VAL A 313 -8.82 24.77 -9.75
C VAL A 313 -7.81 25.02 -8.62
N PRO A 314 -8.19 25.01 -7.33
CA PRO A 314 -7.22 25.26 -6.25
C PRO A 314 -6.06 24.25 -6.25
N PHE A 315 -6.35 22.98 -6.55
CA PHE A 315 -5.37 21.90 -6.53
C PHE A 315 -4.36 21.91 -7.69
N GLN A 316 -4.45 22.89 -8.58
CA GLN A 316 -3.42 23.16 -9.60
C GLN A 316 -2.22 23.92 -9.02
N TYR A 317 -2.33 24.45 -7.80
CA TYR A 317 -1.30 25.28 -7.17
C TYR A 317 -0.70 24.60 -5.93
N LEU A 318 0.62 24.68 -5.79
CA LEU A 318 1.35 24.10 -4.67
C LEU A 318 0.89 24.62 -3.29
N PRO A 319 0.56 25.92 -3.11
CA PRO A 319 0.07 26.42 -1.84
C PRO A 319 -1.15 25.68 -1.31
N SER A 320 -2.10 25.28 -2.17
CA SER A 320 -3.29 24.53 -1.73
C SER A 320 -2.93 23.17 -1.14
N TRP A 321 -1.88 22.50 -1.65
CA TRP A 321 -1.39 21.25 -1.10
C TRP A 321 -0.69 21.44 0.26
N ILE A 322 0.08 22.53 0.38
CA ILE A 322 0.71 22.91 1.66
C ILE A 322 -0.39 23.21 2.70
N THR A 323 -1.40 24.01 2.34
CA THR A 323 -2.54 24.32 3.20
C THR A 323 -3.29 23.05 3.61
N LEU A 324 -3.62 22.18 2.66
CA LEU A 324 -4.31 20.92 2.95
C LEU A 324 -3.51 20.06 3.95
N THR A 325 -2.20 19.98 3.78
CA THR A 325 -1.31 19.23 4.67
C THR A 325 -1.21 19.90 6.04
N ALA A 326 -1.10 21.22 6.09
CA ALA A 326 -1.10 21.97 7.34
C ALA A 326 -2.42 21.77 8.12
N LEU A 327 -3.55 21.71 7.42
CA LEU A 327 -4.86 21.46 8.02
C LEU A 327 -4.94 20.09 8.70
N VAL A 328 -4.27 19.06 8.18
CA VAL A 328 -4.17 17.75 8.85
C VAL A 328 -3.53 17.94 10.23
N PHE A 329 -2.42 18.66 10.34
CA PHE A 329 -1.80 18.87 11.66
C PHE A 329 -2.63 19.78 12.57
N ILE A 330 -3.15 20.88 12.03
CA ILE A 330 -3.97 21.85 12.77
C ILE A 330 -5.22 21.19 13.34
N ALA A 331 -5.93 20.37 12.56
CA ALA A 331 -7.20 19.78 12.96
C ALA A 331 -7.14 19.08 14.32
N GLY A 332 -6.22 18.15 14.56
CA GLY A 332 -6.13 17.52 15.89
C GLY A 332 -5.08 18.11 16.82
N LEU A 333 -4.46 19.26 16.51
CA LEU A 333 -3.80 20.07 17.54
C LEU A 333 -4.78 21.09 18.14
N SER A 334 -5.74 21.57 17.36
CA SER A 334 -6.64 22.66 17.76
C SER A 334 -7.98 22.19 18.31
N PHE A 335 -8.49 21.03 17.90
CA PHE A 335 -9.80 20.54 18.34
C PHE A 335 -9.66 19.48 19.43
N LYS A 336 -10.40 19.64 20.53
CA LYS A 336 -10.44 18.68 21.65
C LYS A 336 -11.48 17.56 21.45
N ASN A 337 -12.43 17.75 20.54
CA ASN A 337 -13.47 16.76 20.27
C ASN A 337 -12.93 15.73 19.27
N GLU A 338 -12.62 14.54 19.76
CA GLU A 338 -12.06 13.42 18.98
C GLU A 338 -12.94 13.05 17.78
N THR A 339 -14.26 13.00 17.95
CA THR A 339 -15.20 12.69 16.86
C THR A 339 -15.17 13.75 15.76
N ALA A 340 -15.07 15.03 16.13
CA ALA A 340 -14.97 16.12 15.15
C ALA A 340 -13.65 16.05 14.38
N VAL A 341 -12.53 15.81 15.07
CA VAL A 341 -11.22 15.62 14.45
C VAL A 341 -11.28 14.45 13.46
N TYR A 342 -11.80 13.30 13.88
CA TYR A 342 -11.96 12.12 13.05
C TYR A 342 -12.65 12.41 11.71
N TRP A 343 -13.79 13.09 11.71
CA TRP A 343 -14.51 13.42 10.47
C TRP A 343 -13.79 14.46 9.61
N ILE A 344 -13.11 15.43 10.23
CA ILE A 344 -12.28 16.41 9.51
C ILE A 344 -11.13 15.70 8.80
N GLU A 345 -10.41 14.79 9.48
CA GLU A 345 -9.28 14.05 8.89
C GLU A 345 -9.70 13.14 7.74
N ILE A 346 -10.86 12.48 7.86
CA ILE A 346 -11.48 11.76 6.74
C ILE A 346 -11.74 12.71 5.57
N GLY A 347 -12.34 13.87 5.82
CA GLY A 347 -12.62 14.86 4.79
C GLY A 347 -11.35 15.33 4.08
N LEU A 348 -10.31 15.69 4.83
CA LEU A 348 -9.02 16.11 4.29
C LEU A 348 -8.36 14.99 3.47
N GLY A 349 -8.38 13.77 3.97
CA GLY A 349 -7.88 12.58 3.29
C GLY A 349 -8.63 12.26 1.98
N LEU A 350 -9.98 12.36 1.99
CA LEU A 350 -10.81 12.21 0.78
C LEU A 350 -10.48 13.26 -0.28
N ILE A 351 -10.35 14.53 0.12
CA ILE A 351 -9.96 15.61 -0.77
C ILE A 351 -8.58 15.34 -1.37
N PHE A 352 -7.61 14.98 -0.53
CA PHE A 352 -6.26 14.61 -0.99
C PHE A 352 -6.33 13.47 -2.02
N ALA A 353 -7.05 12.39 -1.69
CA ALA A 353 -7.14 11.20 -2.53
C ALA A 353 -7.80 11.48 -3.89
N LEU A 354 -8.85 12.31 -3.93
CA LEU A 354 -9.55 12.68 -5.16
C LEU A 354 -8.65 13.47 -6.11
N TYR A 355 -7.88 14.42 -5.59
CA TYR A 355 -7.07 15.33 -6.40
C TYR A 355 -5.60 14.94 -6.50
N TYR A 356 -5.16 13.87 -5.84
CA TYR A 356 -3.77 13.40 -5.86
C TYR A 356 -3.17 13.31 -7.28
N PRO A 357 -3.90 12.87 -8.33
CA PRO A 357 -3.36 12.90 -9.69
C PRO A 357 -2.92 14.30 -10.19
N LEU A 358 -3.55 15.38 -9.70
CA LEU A 358 -3.15 16.75 -10.01
C LEU A 358 -1.84 17.13 -9.32
N LEU A 359 -1.65 16.73 -8.05
CA LEU A 359 -0.36 16.90 -7.36
C LEU A 359 0.77 16.22 -8.12
N ILE A 360 0.54 14.98 -8.56
CA ILE A 360 1.51 14.23 -9.34
C ILE A 360 1.88 14.97 -10.62
N ARG A 361 0.90 15.52 -11.36
CA ARG A 361 1.13 16.31 -12.58
C ARG A 361 1.87 17.61 -12.30
N LEU A 362 1.56 18.28 -11.18
CA LEU A 362 2.18 19.53 -10.77
C LEU A 362 3.66 19.34 -10.42
N LEU A 363 4.00 18.28 -9.69
CA LEU A 363 5.34 18.09 -9.15
C LEU A 363 6.26 17.29 -10.08
N LYS A 364 5.76 16.28 -10.79
CA LYS A 364 6.62 15.37 -11.55
C LYS A 364 6.95 15.92 -12.93
N GLN A 365 8.15 16.47 -13.03
CA GLN A 365 8.75 16.83 -14.30
C GLN A 365 9.38 15.59 -14.97
N PRO A 366 9.15 15.36 -16.27
CA PRO A 366 9.83 14.30 -17.00
C PRO A 366 11.34 14.53 -17.00
N LEU A 367 12.12 13.44 -17.09
CA LEU A 367 13.55 13.56 -17.36
C LEU A 367 13.73 14.30 -18.70
N ARG A 368 14.54 15.38 -18.73
CA ARG A 368 14.90 16.04 -19.99
C ARG A 368 15.62 15.00 -20.85
N MET A 369 15.06 14.67 -22.01
CA MET A 369 15.71 13.79 -22.98
C MET A 369 16.73 14.52 -23.87
N ASP A 370 17.01 15.78 -23.56
CA ASP A 370 17.95 16.62 -24.30
C ASP A 370 19.37 16.41 -23.72
N ALA A 371 20.10 15.46 -24.31
CA ALA A 371 21.58 15.35 -24.40
C ALA A 371 22.08 13.89 -24.49
N VAL A 372 21.39 13.02 -25.25
CA VAL A 372 22.10 11.92 -25.92
C VAL A 372 22.24 12.33 -27.38
N GLU A 373 23.19 13.22 -27.64
CA GLU A 373 23.81 13.28 -28.95
C GLU A 373 24.26 11.86 -29.31
N PRO A 374 23.96 11.35 -30.52
CA PRO A 374 24.51 10.09 -30.96
C PRO A 374 26.04 10.24 -31.02
N ARG A 375 26.74 9.75 -29.99
CA ARG A 375 28.18 9.57 -30.04
C ARG A 375 28.50 8.61 -31.19
N GLU A 376 28.95 9.24 -32.27
CA GLU A 376 29.84 8.71 -33.29
C GLU A 376 29.30 7.61 -34.20
N LYS A 377 28.64 8.06 -35.27
CA LYS A 377 29.13 7.76 -36.62
C LYS A 377 30.46 8.49 -36.84
N LYS A 378 31.56 7.93 -36.33
CA LYS A 378 32.94 8.24 -36.77
C LYS A 378 33.80 7.00 -36.59
N LEU A 379 33.53 6.00 -37.43
CA LEU A 379 34.57 5.12 -37.92
C LEU A 379 34.38 5.09 -39.44
N SER A 380 35.14 5.99 -40.06
CA SER A 380 35.70 5.82 -41.41
C SER A 380 36.49 4.53 -41.50
#